data_AF-A0A4P6YFF8-F1
#
_entry.id   AF-A0A4P6YFF8-F1
#
_cell.length_a   1.000
_cell.length_b   1.000
_cell.length_c   1.000
_cell.angle_alpha   90.00
_cell.angle_beta   90.00
_cell.angle_gamma   90.00
#
_symmetry.space_group_name_H-M   'P 1'
#
loop_
_entity.id
_entity.type
_entity.pdbx_description
1 polymer ?
#
loop_
_entity_poly.entity_id
_entity_poly.type
_entity_poly.pdbx_seq_one_letter_code
_entity_poly.pdbx_strand_id
1 'polypeptide(L)'
;MKKTALLFVFALLLNFATVFGQARKELNFGLIGANYEFPVHKDITLALGAGTNLDLDWINLGLKGNYYFDNLFGISDDAWDVYGGLNAGYSIYNGDENGKDESDINLGLQIGGRYFWNDKWGVYLELAGGNASGFSPGIGLTVKL
;
A
#
# COMPACT_ATOMS: atom_id res chain seq x y z
N MET A 1 -29.16 -8.83 16.51
CA MET A 1 -29.06 -9.83 15.42
C MET A 1 -28.38 -9.32 14.14
N LYS A 2 -28.26 -7.99 13.88
CA LYS A 2 -27.63 -7.48 12.64
C LYS A 2 -26.08 -7.41 12.66
N LYS A 3 -25.46 -7.33 13.84
CA LYS A 3 -23.99 -7.16 13.98
C LYS A 3 -23.18 -8.46 13.83
N THR A 4 -23.77 -9.61 14.17
CA THR A 4 -23.12 -10.92 14.06
C THR A 4 -23.12 -11.47 12.63
N ALA A 5 -24.15 -11.15 11.83
CA ALA A 5 -24.18 -11.48 10.40
C ALA A 5 -23.09 -10.73 9.62
N LEU A 6 -22.79 -9.48 9.98
CA LEU A 6 -21.74 -8.68 9.35
C LEU A 6 -20.34 -9.27 9.62
N LEU A 7 -20.09 -9.76 10.84
CA LEU A 7 -18.86 -10.47 11.21
C LEU A 7 -18.71 -11.81 10.49
N PHE A 8 -19.81 -12.52 10.24
CA PHE A 8 -19.79 -13.76 9.46
C PHE A 8 -19.56 -13.53 7.97
N VAL A 9 -20.11 -12.45 7.39
CA VAL A 9 -19.78 -12.04 6.01
C VAL A 9 -18.32 -11.63 5.90
N PHE A 10 -17.77 -10.93 6.89
CA PHE A 10 -16.34 -10.56 6.94
C PHE A 10 -15.43 -11.79 7.09
N ALA A 11 -15.83 -12.79 7.88
CA ALA A 11 -15.10 -14.04 8.06
C ALA A 11 -15.17 -14.99 6.85
N LEU A 12 -16.27 -14.96 6.08
CA LEU A 12 -16.44 -15.71 4.83
C LEU A 12 -15.61 -15.13 3.68
N LEU A 13 -15.34 -13.82 3.69
CA LEU A 13 -14.45 -13.17 2.72
C LEU A 13 -12.96 -13.51 2.92
N LEU A 14 -12.57 -14.06 4.08
CA LEU A 14 -11.18 -14.43 4.39
C LEU A 14 -10.76 -15.83 3.88
N ASN A 15 -11.67 -16.59 3.23
CA ASN A 15 -11.45 -18.01 2.94
C ASN A 15 -11.48 -18.39 1.44
N PHE A 16 -11.17 -17.49 0.51
CA PHE A 16 -11.11 -17.86 -0.90
C PHE A 16 -9.88 -17.31 -1.66
N ALA A 17 -9.30 -18.22 -2.45
CA ALA A 17 -8.38 -18.03 -3.57
C ALA A 17 -6.86 -18.10 -3.30
N THR A 18 -6.37 -19.33 -3.09
CA THR A 18 -5.07 -19.76 -3.62
C THR A 18 -5.23 -20.27 -5.06
N VAL A 19 -5.44 -19.38 -6.03
CA VAL A 19 -5.39 -19.71 -7.47
C VAL A 19 -4.97 -18.47 -8.26
N PHE A 20 -3.73 -18.45 -8.79
CA PHE A 20 -3.21 -17.53 -9.81
C PHE A 20 -3.66 -16.05 -9.72
N GLY A 21 -3.50 -15.41 -8.56
CA GLY A 21 -3.71 -13.97 -8.40
C GLY A 21 -2.40 -13.19 -8.56
N GLN A 22 -2.44 -12.05 -9.25
CA GLN A 22 -1.33 -11.08 -9.31
C GLN A 22 -1.10 -10.43 -7.96
N ALA A 23 -2.19 -10.21 -7.22
CA ALA A 23 -2.14 -9.76 -5.84
C ALA A 23 -1.37 -10.78 -5.00
N ARG A 24 -0.30 -10.32 -4.36
CA ARG A 24 0.61 -11.16 -3.59
C ARG A 24 1.08 -10.45 -2.32
N LYS A 25 1.71 -11.20 -1.43
CA LYS A 25 2.27 -10.64 -0.21
C LYS A 25 3.61 -9.99 -0.54
N GLU A 26 3.75 -8.74 -0.14
CA GLU A 26 4.96 -7.97 -0.42
C GLU A 26 5.35 -7.12 0.79
N LEU A 27 6.65 -6.91 0.94
CA LEU A 27 7.18 -5.91 1.83
C LEU A 27 7.86 -4.83 1.00
N ASN A 28 7.32 -3.62 1.05
CA ASN A 28 7.78 -2.48 0.27
C ASN A 28 8.55 -1.52 1.19
N PHE A 29 9.76 -1.14 0.78
CA PHE A 29 10.64 -0.21 1.45
C PHE A 29 10.86 1.00 0.56
N GLY A 30 10.19 2.10 0.87
CA GLY A 30 10.42 3.41 0.26
C GLY A 30 11.53 4.17 0.99
N LEU A 31 11.91 5.32 0.43
CA LEU A 31 12.96 6.19 1.00
C LEU A 31 12.69 6.60 2.45
N ILE A 32 11.42 6.81 2.79
CA ILE A 32 10.98 7.40 4.06
C ILE A 32 9.91 6.54 4.74
N GLY A 33 9.78 5.27 4.39
CA GLY A 33 8.80 4.41 5.03
C GLY A 33 8.77 2.99 4.49
N ALA A 34 8.02 2.14 5.17
CA ALA A 34 7.79 0.77 4.76
C ALA A 34 6.30 0.43 4.83
N ASN A 35 5.85 -0.47 3.97
CA ASN A 35 4.51 -1.00 4.03
C ASN A 35 4.50 -2.51 3.74
N TYR A 36 3.62 -3.19 4.46
CA TYR A 36 3.35 -4.60 4.29
C TYR A 36 2.04 -4.74 3.51
N GLU A 37 2.13 -5.33 2.32
CA GLU A 37 1.03 -5.54 1.39
C GLU A 37 0.57 -7.01 1.46
N PHE A 38 -0.73 -7.22 1.47
CA PHE A 38 -1.36 -8.54 1.49
C PHE A 38 -2.55 -8.61 0.53
N PRO A 39 -2.74 -9.75 -0.16
CA PRO A 39 -3.83 -9.92 -1.09
C PRO A 39 -5.16 -10.08 -0.35
N VAL A 40 -6.20 -9.42 -0.86
CA VAL A 40 -7.60 -9.58 -0.43
C VAL A 40 -8.50 -10.09 -1.55
N HIS A 41 -8.03 -9.98 -2.80
CA HIS A 41 -8.68 -10.50 -4.01
C HIS A 41 -7.58 -10.80 -5.04
N LYS A 42 -7.90 -11.55 -6.11
CA LYS A 42 -6.92 -11.94 -7.15
C LYS A 42 -6.14 -10.77 -7.78
N ASP A 43 -6.76 -9.59 -7.88
CA ASP A 43 -6.15 -8.37 -8.43
C ASP A 43 -6.15 -7.21 -7.42
N ILE A 44 -6.52 -7.45 -6.14
CA ILE A 44 -6.60 -6.39 -5.13
C ILE A 44 -5.76 -6.76 -3.93
N THR A 45 -4.91 -5.83 -3.52
CA THR A 45 -4.17 -5.91 -2.26
C THR A 45 -4.56 -4.76 -1.35
N LEU A 46 -4.38 -4.99 -0.06
CA LEU A 46 -4.34 -3.95 0.94
C LEU A 46 -2.93 -3.90 1.52
N ALA A 47 -2.42 -2.71 1.80
CA ALA A 47 -1.17 -2.53 2.50
C ALA A 47 -1.35 -1.68 3.75
N LEU A 48 -0.64 -2.03 4.81
CA LEU A 48 -0.49 -1.21 6.01
C LEU A 48 0.94 -0.68 6.04
N GLY A 49 1.10 0.61 6.24
CA GLY A 49 2.37 1.28 6.14
C GLY A 49 2.63 2.25 7.28
N ALA A 50 3.91 2.45 7.54
CA ALA A 50 4.41 3.50 8.39
C ALA A 50 5.56 4.21 7.67
N GLY A 51 5.66 5.51 7.85
CA GLY A 51 6.74 6.32 7.28
C GLY A 51 6.96 7.58 8.07
N THR A 52 7.89 8.40 7.59
CA THR A 52 8.31 9.65 8.19
C THR A 52 8.62 10.65 7.09
N ASN A 53 9.02 11.87 7.44
CA ASN A 53 9.61 12.82 6.50
C ASN A 53 11.15 12.73 6.60
N LEU A 54 11.85 13.40 5.67
CA LEU A 54 13.33 13.40 5.67
C LEU A 54 13.91 14.04 6.95
N ASP A 55 13.16 14.94 7.59
CA ASP A 55 13.57 15.62 8.82
C ASP A 55 13.19 14.85 10.10
N LEU A 56 12.53 13.70 9.99
CA LEU A 56 12.11 12.82 11.10
C LEU A 56 11.10 13.40 12.10
N ASP A 57 10.55 14.57 11.83
CA ASP A 57 9.60 15.26 12.71
C ASP A 57 8.17 14.67 12.63
N TRP A 58 7.87 13.89 11.60
CA TRP A 58 6.53 13.35 11.36
C TRP A 58 6.54 11.83 11.38
N ILE A 59 5.56 11.24 12.05
CA ILE A 59 5.24 9.83 11.94
C ILE A 59 3.94 9.71 11.17
N ASN A 60 3.99 9.00 10.05
CA ASN A 60 2.85 8.75 9.17
C ASN A 60 2.46 7.28 9.32
N LEU A 61 1.19 7.02 9.66
CA LEU A 61 0.61 5.69 9.60
C LEU A 61 -0.45 5.68 8.50
N GLY A 62 -0.59 4.59 7.77
CA GLY A 62 -1.67 4.53 6.81
C GLY A 62 -1.90 3.16 6.18
N LEU A 63 -2.88 3.18 5.30
CA LEU A 63 -3.37 2.05 4.56
C LEU A 63 -3.47 2.40 3.07
N LYS A 64 -3.19 1.41 2.22
CA LYS A 64 -3.34 1.50 0.77
C LYS A 64 -4.21 0.36 0.29
N GLY A 65 -4.98 0.61 -0.75
CA GLY A 65 -5.63 -0.43 -1.53
C GLY A 65 -5.20 -0.30 -2.98
N ASN A 66 -4.56 -1.34 -3.52
CA ASN A 66 -4.07 -1.37 -4.89
C ASN A 66 -4.87 -2.35 -5.73
N TYR A 67 -5.23 -1.94 -6.94
CA TYR A 67 -5.77 -2.78 -8.00
C TYR A 67 -4.71 -2.98 -9.08
N TYR A 68 -4.44 -4.23 -9.45
CA TYR A 68 -3.47 -4.62 -10.46
C TYR A 68 -4.14 -4.64 -11.84
N PHE A 69 -3.58 -3.89 -12.79
CA PHE A 69 -4.11 -3.72 -14.14
C PHE A 69 -3.44 -4.64 -15.16
N ASP A 70 -2.52 -5.49 -14.76
CA ASP A 70 -1.74 -6.35 -15.65
C ASP A 70 -2.63 -7.23 -16.53
N ASN A 71 -3.70 -7.79 -15.96
CA ASN A 71 -4.74 -8.49 -16.73
C ASN A 71 -5.44 -7.61 -17.77
N LEU A 72 -5.64 -6.32 -17.49
CA LEU A 72 -6.27 -5.36 -18.40
C LEU A 72 -5.32 -4.94 -19.54
N PHE A 73 -4.02 -4.85 -19.25
CA PHE A 73 -2.98 -4.49 -20.22
C PHE A 73 -2.37 -5.70 -20.94
N GLY A 74 -2.80 -6.93 -20.61
CA GLY A 74 -2.27 -8.16 -21.20
C GLY A 74 -0.81 -8.44 -20.81
N ILE A 75 -0.34 -7.84 -19.71
CA ILE A 75 0.98 -8.10 -19.15
C ILE A 75 0.95 -9.52 -18.60
N SER A 76 1.70 -10.40 -19.26
CA SER A 76 1.80 -11.82 -18.96
C SER A 76 3.19 -12.19 -18.42
N ASP A 77 4.04 -11.18 -18.22
CA ASP A 77 5.37 -11.32 -17.63
C ASP A 77 5.28 -11.10 -16.11
N ASP A 78 5.56 -12.14 -15.33
CA ASP A 78 5.57 -12.11 -13.86
C ASP A 78 6.63 -11.17 -13.26
N ALA A 79 7.51 -10.62 -14.12
CA ALA A 79 8.50 -9.63 -13.73
C ALA A 79 7.92 -8.22 -13.59
N TRP A 80 6.77 -7.91 -14.21
CA TRP A 80 6.19 -6.57 -14.17
C TRP A 80 4.81 -6.59 -13.54
N ASP A 81 4.55 -5.61 -12.68
CA ASP A 81 3.23 -5.33 -12.13
C ASP A 81 2.90 -3.85 -12.30
N VAL A 82 1.71 -3.53 -12.83
CA VAL A 82 1.21 -2.15 -12.95
C VAL A 82 -0.07 -2.02 -12.17
N TYR A 83 -0.08 -1.11 -11.19
CA TYR A 83 -1.17 -0.99 -10.25
C TYR A 83 -1.60 0.45 -10.02
N GLY A 84 -2.83 0.63 -9.58
CA GLY A 84 -3.35 1.92 -9.14
C GLY A 84 -4.30 1.73 -7.99
N GLY A 85 -4.43 2.76 -7.17
CA GLY A 85 -5.01 2.57 -5.85
C GLY A 85 -5.38 3.86 -5.15
N LEU A 86 -5.90 3.66 -3.95
CA LEU A 86 -6.23 4.70 -3.00
C LEU A 86 -5.32 4.55 -1.79
N ASN A 87 -4.90 5.67 -1.21
CA ASN A 87 -4.19 5.70 0.06
C ASN A 87 -4.95 6.56 1.06
N ALA A 88 -4.90 6.13 2.32
CA ALA A 88 -5.39 6.88 3.46
C ALA A 88 -4.35 6.82 4.57
N GLY A 89 -4.12 7.92 5.27
CA GLY A 89 -3.14 7.97 6.34
C GLY A 89 -3.47 9.03 7.38
N TYR A 90 -2.69 8.99 8.44
CA TYR A 90 -2.76 9.90 9.56
C TYR A 90 -1.35 10.30 9.94
N SER A 91 -1.11 11.61 10.03
CA SER A 91 0.19 12.19 10.35
C SER A 91 0.21 12.66 11.80
N ILE A 92 1.22 12.22 12.53
CA ILE A 92 1.47 12.58 13.93
C ILE A 92 2.76 13.40 13.95
N TYR A 93 2.65 14.66 14.38
CA TYR A 93 3.82 15.51 14.61
C TYR A 93 4.52 15.10 15.91
N ASN A 94 5.85 14.99 15.86
CA ASN A 94 6.71 14.63 16.99
C ASN A 94 7.90 15.60 17.15
N GLY A 95 7.83 16.79 16.53
CA GLY A 95 8.83 17.85 16.68
C GLY A 95 8.67 18.61 18.00
N ASP A 96 9.77 19.16 18.49
CA ASP A 96 9.88 19.80 19.81
C ASP A 96 9.56 21.31 19.72
N GLU A 97 8.32 21.69 19.38
CA GLU A 97 7.89 23.09 19.43
C GLU A 97 6.42 23.25 19.90
N ASN A 98 6.19 24.31 20.69
CA ASN A 98 4.95 24.72 21.36
C ASN A 98 3.84 25.21 20.39
N GLY A 99 3.50 24.42 19.38
CA GLY A 99 2.59 24.81 18.29
C GLY A 99 1.42 23.86 18.13
N LYS A 100 0.24 24.40 17.80
CA LYS A 100 -1.01 23.68 17.55
C LYS A 100 -0.95 22.97 16.20
N ASP A 101 -0.22 21.87 16.09
CA ASP A 101 -0.21 21.12 14.84
C ASP A 101 -1.37 20.14 14.84
N GLU A 102 -2.41 20.53 14.09
CA GLU A 102 -3.62 19.75 13.91
C GLU A 102 -3.26 18.47 13.15
N SER A 103 -3.67 17.34 13.73
CA SER A 103 -3.48 16.04 13.13
C SER A 103 -4.33 15.90 11.87
N ASP A 104 -3.70 15.67 10.73
CA ASP A 104 -4.38 15.63 9.45
C ASP A 104 -4.65 14.20 8.96
N ILE A 105 -5.86 14.03 8.41
CA ILE A 105 -6.24 12.84 7.65
C ILE A 105 -5.82 13.05 6.20
N ASN A 106 -4.95 12.16 5.75
CA ASN A 106 -4.39 12.15 4.42
C ASN A 106 -5.17 11.18 3.55
N LEU A 107 -5.64 11.66 2.40
CA LEU A 107 -6.33 10.84 1.40
C LEU A 107 -5.76 11.16 0.03
N GLY A 108 -5.48 10.11 -0.72
CA GLY A 108 -4.86 10.24 -2.02
C GLY A 108 -5.20 9.10 -2.97
N LEU A 109 -4.92 9.36 -4.24
CA LEU A 109 -4.89 8.36 -5.30
C LEU A 109 -3.43 8.08 -5.61
N GLN A 110 -3.14 6.86 -6.04
CA GLN A 110 -1.80 6.48 -6.46
C GLN A 110 -1.82 5.59 -7.70
N ILE A 111 -0.77 5.67 -8.48
CA ILE A 111 -0.46 4.77 -9.58
C ILE A 111 1.01 4.39 -9.48
N GLY A 112 1.33 3.12 -9.68
CA GLY A 112 2.69 2.64 -9.58
C GLY A 112 2.97 1.47 -10.51
N GLY A 113 4.25 1.22 -10.70
CA GLY A 113 4.76 0.07 -11.40
C GLY A 113 5.85 -0.60 -10.57
N ARG A 114 5.90 -1.94 -10.60
CA ARG A 114 6.96 -2.74 -9.99
C ARG A 114 7.65 -3.58 -11.05
N TYR A 115 8.95 -3.75 -10.86
CA TYR A 115 9.78 -4.65 -11.67
C TYR A 115 10.58 -5.57 -10.77
N PHE A 116 10.43 -6.87 -10.97
CA PHE A 116 11.16 -7.92 -10.26
C PHE A 116 12.30 -8.43 -11.12
N TRP A 117 13.52 -8.22 -10.64
CA TRP A 117 14.71 -8.75 -11.31
C TRP A 117 15.02 -10.20 -10.89
N ASN A 118 14.34 -10.71 -9.85
CA ASN A 118 14.36 -12.12 -9.46
C ASN A 118 13.06 -12.50 -8.71
N ASP A 119 12.94 -13.78 -8.33
CA ASP A 119 11.75 -14.33 -7.67
C ASP A 119 11.41 -13.71 -6.30
N LYS A 120 12.29 -12.89 -5.74
CA LYS A 120 12.11 -12.27 -4.41
C LYS A 120 12.15 -10.75 -4.45
N TRP A 121 13.02 -10.16 -5.23
CA TRP A 121 13.35 -8.75 -5.12
C TRP A 121 12.94 -7.99 -6.37
N GLY A 122 12.36 -6.83 -6.14
CA GLY A 122 11.97 -5.88 -7.16
C GLY A 122 12.19 -4.45 -6.73
N VAL A 123 12.09 -3.55 -7.70
CA VAL A 123 11.98 -2.11 -7.48
C VAL A 123 10.54 -1.69 -7.75
N TYR A 124 10.08 -0.65 -7.10
CA TYR A 124 8.82 -0.02 -7.45
C TYR A 124 8.98 1.49 -7.59
N LEU A 125 8.15 2.07 -8.43
CA LEU A 125 7.96 3.50 -8.55
C LEU A 125 6.47 3.79 -8.40
N GLU A 126 6.14 4.70 -7.49
CA GLU A 126 4.77 5.09 -7.19
C GLU A 126 4.62 6.60 -7.26
N LEU A 127 3.64 7.07 -8.02
CA LEU A 127 3.20 8.45 -8.10
C LEU A 127 1.86 8.56 -7.40
N ALA A 128 1.72 9.55 -6.54
CA ALA A 128 0.52 9.77 -5.74
C ALA A 128 0.08 11.23 -5.87
N GLY A 129 -1.23 11.41 -5.95
CA GLY A 129 -1.88 12.72 -5.95
C GLY A 129 -2.81 12.85 -4.74
N GLY A 130 -3.05 14.10 -4.33
CA GLY A 130 -3.79 14.43 -3.12
C GLY A 130 -2.87 14.73 -1.94
N ASN A 131 -3.43 14.73 -0.73
CA ASN A 131 -2.65 14.82 0.49
C ASN A 131 -2.15 13.41 0.83
N ALA A 132 -1.10 12.98 0.12
CA ALA A 132 -0.54 11.64 0.26
C ALA A 132 0.34 11.59 1.51
N SER A 133 0.11 10.57 2.34
CA SER A 133 0.85 10.34 3.58
C SER A 133 2.27 9.85 3.28
N GLY A 134 3.26 10.25 4.09
CA GLY A 134 4.71 10.11 3.81
C GLY A 134 5.29 8.72 3.49
N PHE A 135 4.49 7.66 3.37
CA PHE A 135 4.90 6.38 2.77
C PHE A 135 4.48 6.23 1.29
N SER A 136 3.97 7.31 0.67
CA SER A 136 3.62 7.48 -0.75
C SER A 136 3.67 8.98 -1.09
N PRO A 137 4.16 9.43 -2.26
CA PRO A 137 4.76 8.70 -3.38
C PRO A 137 6.27 8.44 -3.20
N GLY A 138 6.84 7.61 -4.07
CA GLY A 138 8.29 7.43 -4.10
C GLY A 138 8.79 6.25 -4.93
N ILE A 139 10.12 6.14 -4.98
CA ILE A 139 10.84 4.96 -5.46
C ILE A 139 11.26 4.11 -4.26
N GLY A 140 11.26 2.79 -4.42
CA GLY A 140 11.64 1.89 -3.35
C GLY A 140 11.96 0.48 -3.81
N LEU A 141 12.35 -0.35 -2.84
CA LEU A 141 12.56 -1.77 -3.00
C LEU A 141 11.30 -2.53 -2.57
N THR A 142 11.03 -3.65 -3.20
CA THR A 142 9.94 -4.55 -2.85
C THR A 142 10.45 -5.98 -2.74
N VAL A 143 9.90 -6.72 -1.79
CA VAL A 143 10.24 -8.12 -1.51
C VAL A 143 8.99 -8.97 -1.58
N LYS A 144 8.96 -9.97 -2.48
CA LYS A 144 7.96 -11.05 -2.49
C LYS A 144 8.16 -11.93 -1.24
N LEU A 145 7.07 -12.19 -0.52
CA LEU A 145 7.04 -13.02 0.69
C LEU A 145 6.44 -14.40 0.44
#